data_AF-A0A9L0JWZ9-F1
#
_entry.id   AF-A0A9L0JWZ9-F1
#
_cell.length_a   1.000
_cell.length_b   1.000
_cell.length_c   1.000
_cell.angle_alpha   90.00
_cell.angle_beta   90.00
_cell.angle_gamma   90.00
#
_symmetry.space_group_name_H-M   'P 1'
#
loop_
_entity.id
_entity.type
_entity.pdbx_description
1 polymer ?
#
loop_
_entity_poly.entity_id
_entity_poly.type
_entity_poly.pdbx_seq_one_letter_code
_entity_poly.pdbx_strand_id
1 'polypeptide(L)'
;MSASCSLQAPGAASSLHPLPIPRGPRCTHCLSRQCLAPSQFSETEGPGACDSPRWLLFRAASHSLAAEATVGVRAHAVLWTQARQMFEGEMASLEALRSTGLVRAPRPIKVIDLPGGGAAFVMEHLKMRSLSSQASRLGDQMADLHLYNQRLRQKWKEEASTVGRRAEGAEPQYVAKFGFHTVTYCGFIPQVNEWQDDWPTFFTQHRLQAQLDLIEKDYADREARELWSQLQVKIPDLFCGLEIVPALLHGDLWSGNVAEDDTGPIVYDPASFYGHSEFELAIALMFGGFPRSFFTAYHRKIPKAPGFDRRLLLYQLFNYLNHWNHFGREYRSPSLGTMRKLLK
;
A
#
# COMPACT_ATOMS: atom_id res chain seq x y z
N MET A 1 -75.90 33.85 14.51
CA MET A 1 -76.84 33.17 13.61
C MET A 1 -76.01 32.27 12.70
N SER A 2 -76.25 30.99 12.40
CA SER A 2 -77.10 29.91 12.87
C SER A 2 -76.71 28.70 11.99
N ALA A 3 -76.54 27.52 12.59
CA ALA A 3 -76.78 26.19 11.99
C ALA A 3 -76.00 25.72 10.73
N SER A 4 -74.99 24.88 10.97
CA SER A 4 -74.87 23.42 10.69
C SER A 4 -75.78 22.68 9.68
N CYS A 5 -75.21 21.53 9.22
CA CYS A 5 -75.77 20.29 8.63
C CYS A 5 -75.89 20.18 7.11
N SER A 6 -75.73 19.04 6.43
CA SER A 6 -75.14 17.68 6.64
C SER A 6 -75.68 16.78 5.50
N LEU A 7 -74.98 15.66 5.22
CA LEU A 7 -75.39 14.46 4.43
C LEU A 7 -75.30 14.60 2.90
N GLN A 8 -74.89 13.62 2.08
CA GLN A 8 -74.77 12.15 2.22
C GLN A 8 -73.96 11.59 1.03
N ALA A 9 -73.28 10.46 1.20
CA ALA A 9 -72.74 9.62 0.11
C ALA A 9 -73.82 8.61 -0.37
N PRO A 10 -73.67 8.02 -1.57
CA PRO A 10 -73.20 6.63 -1.65
C PRO A 10 -72.27 6.35 -2.84
N GLY A 11 -71.49 5.26 -2.74
CA GLY A 11 -70.45 4.89 -3.71
C GLY A 11 -70.88 3.92 -4.82
N ALA A 12 -69.94 3.64 -5.72
CA ALA A 12 -69.77 2.35 -6.40
C ALA A 12 -68.38 2.31 -7.07
N ALA A 13 -67.80 1.12 -7.05
CA ALA A 13 -66.43 0.81 -7.45
C ALA A 13 -66.23 0.70 -8.97
N SER A 14 -65.03 1.01 -9.45
CA SER A 14 -64.39 0.24 -10.51
C SER A 14 -62.87 0.36 -10.48
N SER A 15 -62.28 -0.81 -10.61
CA SER A 15 -60.88 -1.23 -10.57
C SER A 15 -59.93 -0.47 -11.48
N LEU A 16 -58.78 -0.04 -10.93
CA LEU A 16 -57.55 0.14 -11.69
C LEU A 16 -56.41 -0.61 -10.99
N HIS A 17 -55.90 -1.61 -11.69
CA HIS A 17 -54.76 -2.44 -11.32
C HIS A 17 -53.46 -1.62 -11.26
N PRO A 18 -52.63 -1.78 -10.21
CA PRO A 18 -51.24 -1.33 -10.26
C PRO A 18 -50.39 -2.31 -11.09
N LEU A 19 -49.66 -1.76 -12.05
CA LEU A 19 -48.69 -2.47 -12.90
C LEU A 19 -47.56 -3.09 -12.03
N PRO A 20 -47.10 -4.32 -12.34
CA PRO A 20 -46.07 -4.98 -11.56
C PRO A 20 -44.68 -4.42 -11.89
N ILE A 21 -43.95 -4.04 -10.85
CA ILE A 21 -42.51 -3.76 -10.88
C ILE A 21 -41.78 -5.12 -11.02
N PRO A 22 -41.00 -5.37 -12.08
CA PRO A 22 -40.31 -6.64 -12.24
C PRO A 22 -39.18 -6.77 -11.21
N ARG A 23 -39.27 -7.82 -10.38
CA ARG A 23 -38.19 -8.31 -9.52
C ARG A 23 -37.15 -9.00 -10.42
N GLY A 24 -35.96 -8.45 -10.52
CA GLY A 24 -34.82 -9.10 -11.15
C GLY A 24 -34.39 -10.38 -10.39
N PRO A 25 -33.77 -11.36 -11.08
CA PRO A 25 -33.56 -12.69 -10.53
C PRO A 25 -32.47 -12.70 -9.45
N ARG A 26 -32.73 -13.46 -8.38
CA ARG A 26 -31.72 -13.88 -7.40
C ARG A 26 -30.83 -14.94 -8.07
N CYS A 27 -29.54 -14.67 -8.20
CA CYS A 27 -28.56 -15.70 -8.55
C CYS A 27 -27.94 -16.28 -7.27
N THR A 28 -28.50 -17.40 -6.84
CA THR A 28 -27.85 -18.40 -6.00
C THR A 28 -26.90 -19.25 -6.84
N HIS A 29 -25.73 -19.59 -6.29
CA HIS A 29 -24.71 -20.55 -6.78
C HIS A 29 -23.86 -20.15 -8.00
N CYS A 30 -22.57 -19.86 -7.76
CA CYS A 30 -21.49 -20.50 -8.50
C CYS A 30 -20.16 -20.45 -7.71
N LEU A 31 -19.93 -21.51 -6.93
CA LEU A 31 -18.58 -22.01 -6.65
C LEU A 31 -18.04 -22.59 -7.95
N SER A 32 -16.92 -22.07 -8.47
CA SER A 32 -15.80 -22.85 -9.04
C SER A 32 -14.97 -22.04 -10.05
N ARG A 33 -13.65 -22.10 -9.84
CA ARG A 33 -12.51 -21.98 -10.76
C ARG A 33 -12.81 -21.67 -12.24
N GLN A 34 -12.11 -20.66 -12.79
CA GLN A 34 -11.17 -20.87 -13.90
C GLN A 34 -10.34 -19.61 -14.16
N CYS A 35 -9.01 -19.78 -14.15
CA CYS A 35 -8.04 -18.87 -14.72
C CYS A 35 -8.26 -18.78 -16.24
N LEU A 36 -8.27 -17.57 -16.81
CA LEU A 36 -8.16 -17.38 -18.25
C LEU A 36 -7.02 -16.40 -18.54
N ALA A 37 -6.11 -16.84 -19.42
CA ALA A 37 -4.99 -16.11 -19.99
C ALA A 37 -5.48 -15.11 -21.06
N PRO A 38 -4.68 -14.07 -21.41
CA PRO A 38 -5.11 -13.04 -22.33
C PRO A 38 -4.81 -13.41 -23.79
N SER A 39 -5.85 -13.69 -24.57
CA SER A 39 -5.80 -13.53 -26.02
C SER A 39 -7.20 -13.24 -26.55
N GLN A 40 -7.29 -12.18 -27.36
CA GLN A 40 -8.43 -11.75 -28.19
C GLN A 40 -9.44 -10.79 -27.53
N PHE A 41 -9.32 -9.50 -27.85
CA PHE A 41 -10.45 -8.59 -27.96
C PHE A 41 -10.28 -7.73 -29.21
N SER A 42 -11.26 -7.82 -30.11
CA SER A 42 -11.48 -6.98 -31.28
C SER A 42 -12.31 -5.75 -30.90
N GLU A 43 -11.95 -4.61 -31.47
CA GLU A 43 -12.62 -3.31 -31.30
C GLU A 43 -14.05 -3.32 -31.87
N THR A 44 -15.04 -2.93 -31.04
CA THR A 44 -16.24 -2.18 -31.46
C THR A 44 -16.80 -1.44 -30.24
N GLU A 45 -16.73 -0.10 -30.24
CA GLU A 45 -17.31 0.78 -29.22
C GLU A 45 -18.81 1.05 -29.45
N GLY A 46 -19.56 1.20 -28.36
CA GLY A 46 -20.90 1.79 -28.31
C GLY A 46 -21.11 2.52 -26.97
N PRO A 47 -21.88 3.63 -26.91
CA PRO A 47 -21.89 4.52 -25.76
C PRO A 47 -22.86 4.01 -24.68
N GLY A 48 -22.31 3.40 -23.64
CA GLY A 48 -23.04 2.99 -22.44
C GLY A 48 -22.06 2.90 -21.28
N ALA A 49 -21.77 4.03 -20.64
CA ALA A 49 -20.84 4.15 -19.53
C ALA A 49 -21.30 3.29 -18.36
N CYS A 50 -20.65 2.14 -18.19
CA CYS A 50 -20.73 1.29 -17.02
C CYS A 50 -19.65 1.78 -16.04
N ASP A 51 -20.04 2.02 -14.78
CA ASP A 51 -19.15 2.29 -13.65
C ASP A 51 -18.09 1.18 -13.57
N SER A 52 -16.92 1.47 -14.15
CA SER A 52 -15.76 0.60 -14.06
C SER A 52 -15.07 0.85 -12.71
N PRO A 53 -14.63 -0.20 -11.99
CA PRO A 53 -13.91 -0.04 -10.73
C PRO A 53 -12.71 0.89 -10.95
N ARG A 54 -12.50 1.89 -10.08
CA ARG A 54 -11.35 2.83 -10.14
C ARG A 54 -9.99 2.14 -10.33
N TRP A 55 -9.86 0.85 -9.95
CA TRP A 55 -8.70 0.00 -10.24
C TRP A 55 -8.44 -0.25 -11.73
N LEU A 56 -9.49 -0.55 -12.51
CA LEU A 56 -9.37 -0.83 -13.94
C LEU A 56 -8.95 0.43 -14.72
N LEU A 57 -9.35 1.61 -14.27
CA LEU A 57 -8.91 2.89 -14.85
C LEU A 57 -7.45 3.24 -14.53
N PHE A 58 -6.91 2.87 -13.36
CA PHE A 58 -5.49 3.12 -13.04
C PHE A 58 -4.55 2.05 -13.62
N ARG A 59 -4.99 0.79 -13.68
CA ARG A 59 -4.29 -0.23 -14.47
C ARG A 59 -4.44 -0.01 -15.98
N ALA A 60 -5.46 0.72 -16.43
CA ALA A 60 -5.61 1.15 -17.83
C ALA A 60 -4.98 2.49 -18.17
N ALA A 61 -4.73 3.39 -17.21
CA ALA A 61 -3.70 4.42 -17.39
C ALA A 61 -2.30 3.79 -17.47
N SER A 62 -2.13 2.61 -16.89
CA SER A 62 -1.01 1.70 -17.15
C SER A 62 -1.34 0.57 -18.15
N HIS A 63 -2.29 0.79 -19.07
CA HIS A 63 -2.09 0.30 -20.43
C HIS A 63 -0.91 1.11 -20.97
N SER A 64 0.26 0.63 -20.59
CA SER A 64 1.52 0.92 -21.21
C SER A 64 1.26 0.88 -22.71
N LEU A 65 1.50 2.00 -23.40
CA LEU A 65 2.23 1.87 -24.65
C LEU A 65 3.57 1.25 -24.25
N ALA A 66 3.57 -0.06 -24.08
CA ALA A 66 4.76 -0.86 -23.90
C ALA A 66 5.39 -0.86 -25.28
N ALA A 67 6.04 0.24 -25.63
CA ALA A 67 7.10 0.15 -26.60
C ALA A 67 8.18 -0.68 -25.88
N GLU A 68 8.24 -1.98 -26.19
CA GLU A 68 9.50 -2.70 -26.11
C GLU A 68 10.46 -1.96 -27.04
N ALA A 69 11.12 -0.93 -26.51
CA ALA A 69 12.32 -0.44 -27.14
C ALA A 69 13.28 -1.63 -27.17
N THR A 70 13.93 -1.86 -28.31
CA THR A 70 14.83 -2.98 -28.64
C THR A 70 16.05 -3.12 -27.72
N VAL A 71 16.06 -2.46 -26.54
CA VAL A 71 17.20 -2.17 -25.66
C VAL A 71 16.94 -2.58 -24.19
N GLY A 72 15.94 -3.40 -23.88
CA GLY A 72 15.78 -3.95 -22.52
C GLY A 72 15.35 -2.93 -21.45
N VAL A 73 14.52 -1.97 -21.84
CA VAL A 73 14.02 -0.88 -20.99
C VAL A 73 12.49 -0.88 -21.02
N ARG A 74 11.84 -0.58 -19.89
CA ARG A 74 10.38 -0.44 -19.77
C ARG A 74 10.00 0.98 -19.35
N ALA A 75 8.95 1.52 -19.96
CA ALA A 75 8.37 2.82 -19.64
C ALA A 75 6.92 2.70 -19.13
N HIS A 76 6.61 3.40 -18.04
CA HIS A 76 5.27 3.51 -17.46
C HIS A 76 4.81 4.96 -17.56
N ALA A 77 3.66 5.24 -18.18
CA ALA A 77 3.13 6.60 -18.35
C ALA A 77 1.85 6.80 -17.55
N VAL A 78 1.68 7.97 -16.92
CA VAL A 78 0.44 8.34 -16.22
C VAL A 78 0.10 9.80 -16.52
N LEU A 79 -1.13 10.04 -16.97
CA LEU A 79 -1.69 11.35 -17.30
C LEU A 79 -2.35 11.98 -16.07
N TRP A 80 -1.56 12.31 -15.06
CA TRP A 80 -2.03 12.98 -13.83
C TRP A 80 -1.01 14.03 -13.40
N THR A 81 -1.49 15.16 -12.86
CA THR A 81 -0.65 16.34 -12.55
C THR A 81 0.46 16.06 -11.53
N GLN A 82 0.29 15.08 -10.66
CA GLN A 82 1.28 14.67 -9.66
C GLN A 82 2.05 13.41 -10.07
N ALA A 83 1.85 12.88 -11.29
CA ALA A 83 2.52 11.68 -11.77
C ALA A 83 4.05 11.79 -11.73
N ARG A 84 4.59 12.99 -11.98
CA ARG A 84 6.02 13.25 -11.88
C ARG A 84 6.55 13.00 -10.46
N GLN A 85 5.93 13.61 -9.45
CA GLN A 85 6.36 13.46 -8.05
C GLN A 85 6.23 12.00 -7.58
N MET A 86 5.18 11.30 -8.02
CA MET A 86 4.99 9.87 -7.77
C MET A 86 6.17 9.05 -8.31
N PHE A 87 6.53 9.25 -9.58
CA PHE A 87 7.64 8.54 -10.20
C PHE A 87 9.01 8.96 -9.66
N GLU A 88 9.20 10.21 -9.25
CA GLU A 88 10.42 10.65 -8.57
C GLU A 88 10.57 9.97 -7.19
N GLY A 89 9.47 9.78 -6.46
CA GLY A 89 9.44 9.03 -5.21
C GLY A 89 9.76 7.54 -5.40
N GLU A 90 9.19 6.92 -6.44
CA GLU A 90 9.48 5.53 -6.80
C GLU A 90 10.94 5.34 -7.26
N MET A 91 11.45 6.28 -8.07
CA MET A 91 12.85 6.32 -8.49
C MET A 91 13.80 6.37 -7.30
N ALA A 92 13.58 7.31 -6.37
CA ALA A 92 14.38 7.45 -5.15
C ALA A 92 14.31 6.20 -4.26
N SER A 93 13.14 5.54 -4.22
CA SER A 93 12.94 4.29 -3.48
C SER A 93 13.74 3.14 -4.09
N LEU A 94 13.69 2.96 -5.42
CA LEU A 94 14.48 1.96 -6.13
C LEU A 94 15.99 2.20 -5.97
N GLU A 95 16.43 3.46 -6.06
CA GLU A 95 17.83 3.84 -5.81
C GLU A 95 18.27 3.48 -4.39
N ALA A 96 17.48 3.85 -3.38
CA ALA A 96 17.77 3.54 -1.99
C ALA A 96 17.88 2.02 -1.75
N LEU A 97 16.91 1.23 -2.20
CA LEU A 97 16.93 -0.23 -2.08
C LEU A 97 18.17 -0.84 -2.76
N ARG A 98 18.45 -0.43 -4.01
CA ARG A 98 19.59 -0.95 -4.79
C ARG A 98 20.94 -0.55 -4.20
N SER A 99 21.05 0.64 -3.62
CA SER A 99 22.30 1.13 -3.01
C SER A 99 22.81 0.24 -1.88
N THR A 100 21.93 -0.54 -1.25
CA THR A 100 22.31 -1.50 -0.20
C THR A 100 23.01 -2.74 -0.74
N GLY A 101 22.77 -3.10 -2.00
CA GLY A 101 23.24 -4.36 -2.60
C GLY A 101 22.58 -5.63 -2.01
N LEU A 102 21.56 -5.51 -1.16
CA LEU A 102 20.97 -6.64 -0.43
C LEU A 102 19.76 -7.25 -1.15
N VAL A 103 19.00 -6.41 -1.85
CA VAL A 103 17.81 -6.80 -2.61
C VAL A 103 17.98 -6.44 -4.08
N ARG A 104 17.37 -7.24 -4.96
CA ARG A 104 17.31 -6.92 -6.38
C ARG A 104 16.02 -6.19 -6.69
N ALA A 105 16.15 -5.08 -7.39
CA ALA A 105 15.04 -4.28 -7.89
C ALA A 105 15.41 -3.72 -9.28
N PRO A 106 14.45 -3.36 -10.15
CA PRO A 106 14.76 -2.74 -11.45
C PRO A 106 15.66 -1.52 -11.30
N ARG A 107 16.67 -1.37 -12.16
CA ARG A 107 17.49 -0.16 -12.19
C ARG A 107 16.66 1.02 -12.72
N PRO A 108 16.41 2.08 -11.93
CA PRO A 108 15.75 3.27 -12.44
C PRO A 108 16.67 3.98 -13.45
N ILE A 109 16.07 4.61 -14.46
CA ILE A 109 16.80 5.33 -15.52
C ILE A 109 16.42 6.81 -15.52
N LYS A 110 15.12 7.13 -15.66
CA LYS A 110 14.69 8.53 -15.77
C LYS A 110 13.17 8.71 -15.62
N VAL A 111 12.77 9.85 -15.06
CA VAL A 111 11.40 10.38 -15.14
C VAL A 111 11.33 11.46 -16.23
N ILE A 112 10.34 11.38 -17.11
CA ILE A 112 10.19 12.23 -18.30
C ILE A 112 8.80 12.87 -18.29
N ASP A 113 8.70 14.18 -18.51
CA ASP A 113 7.41 14.85 -18.69
C ASP A 113 6.85 14.57 -20.08
N LEU A 114 5.53 14.35 -20.17
CA LEU A 114 4.87 14.06 -21.43
C LEU A 114 4.33 15.34 -22.09
N PRO A 115 4.42 15.50 -23.44
CA PRO A 115 3.98 16.71 -24.14
C PRO A 115 2.52 17.12 -23.92
N GLY A 116 1.65 16.19 -23.50
CA GLY A 116 0.23 16.42 -23.19
C GLY A 116 -0.10 16.55 -21.70
N GLY A 117 0.92 16.67 -20.84
CA GLY A 117 0.77 16.61 -19.38
C GLY A 117 0.93 15.20 -18.83
N GLY A 118 1.26 15.10 -17.54
CA GLY A 118 1.66 13.84 -16.89
C GLY A 118 3.14 13.53 -17.07
N ALA A 119 3.53 12.32 -16.68
CA ALA A 119 4.92 11.87 -16.71
C ALA A 119 5.04 10.41 -17.12
N ALA A 120 6.24 10.00 -17.50
CA ALA A 120 6.63 8.61 -17.71
C ALA A 120 7.87 8.25 -16.89
N PHE A 121 7.90 7.05 -16.35
CA PHE A 121 9.04 6.49 -15.63
C PHE A 121 9.68 5.36 -16.43
N VAL A 122 10.98 5.50 -16.67
CA VAL A 122 11.80 4.60 -17.45
C VAL A 122 12.76 3.86 -16.53
N MET A 123 12.77 2.53 -16.61
CA MET A 123 13.62 1.65 -15.82
C MET A 123 14.04 0.39 -16.59
N GLU A 124 14.97 -0.36 -16.03
CA GLU A 124 15.39 -1.67 -16.53
C GLU A 124 14.19 -2.62 -16.71
N HIS A 125 14.12 -3.27 -17.88
CA HIS A 125 13.15 -4.34 -18.09
C HIS A 125 13.74 -5.67 -17.60
N LEU A 126 13.08 -6.29 -16.62
CA LEU A 126 13.46 -7.60 -16.10
C LEU A 126 12.48 -8.66 -16.61
N LYS A 127 13.01 -9.76 -17.14
CA LYS A 127 12.21 -10.95 -17.44
C LYS A 127 12.01 -11.72 -16.14
N MET A 128 10.79 -11.68 -15.60
CA MET A 128 10.47 -12.22 -14.28
C MET A 128 9.31 -13.21 -14.36
N ARG A 129 9.21 -14.06 -13.34
CA ARG A 129 8.07 -14.96 -13.08
C ARG A 129 7.58 -14.73 -11.65
N SER A 130 6.35 -15.14 -11.35
CA SER A 130 5.81 -15.03 -9.99
C SER A 130 6.73 -15.70 -8.96
N LEU A 131 6.89 -15.06 -7.80
CA LEU A 131 7.68 -15.62 -6.69
C LEU A 131 7.11 -17.00 -6.29
N SER A 132 7.99 -18.00 -6.24
CA SER A 132 7.61 -19.36 -5.90
C SER A 132 8.65 -20.02 -4.99
N SER A 133 9.62 -20.72 -5.57
CA SER A 133 10.67 -21.45 -4.89
C SER A 133 11.60 -20.56 -4.05
N GLN A 134 11.69 -19.26 -4.34
CA GLN A 134 12.66 -18.37 -3.71
C GLN A 134 12.10 -17.52 -2.57
N ALA A 135 10.89 -17.78 -2.10
CA ALA A 135 10.29 -17.02 -1.00
C ALA A 135 11.11 -17.06 0.31
N SER A 136 11.78 -18.18 0.60
CA SER A 136 12.71 -18.26 1.74
C SER A 136 13.89 -17.29 1.59
N ARG A 137 14.46 -17.20 0.38
CA ARG A 137 15.58 -16.30 0.08
C ARG A 137 15.13 -14.84 0.16
N LEU A 138 13.93 -14.53 -0.31
CA LEU A 138 13.36 -13.19 -0.14
C LEU A 138 13.25 -12.83 1.34
N GLY A 139 12.77 -13.73 2.19
CA GLY A 139 12.68 -13.51 3.64
C GLY A 139 14.04 -13.21 4.28
N ASP A 140 15.08 -13.95 3.90
CA ASP A 140 16.46 -13.71 4.34
C ASP A 140 17.00 -12.35 3.88
N GLN A 141 16.73 -11.95 2.62
CA GLN A 141 17.18 -10.69 2.04
C GLN A 141 16.46 -9.49 2.67
N MET A 142 15.15 -9.57 2.89
CA MET A 142 14.38 -8.52 3.54
C MET A 142 14.81 -8.32 5.00
N ALA A 143 15.13 -9.40 5.71
CA ALA A 143 15.69 -9.27 7.05
C ALA A 143 17.09 -8.63 7.05
N ASP A 144 17.94 -8.94 6.07
CA ASP A 144 19.23 -8.25 5.93
C ASP A 144 19.05 -6.77 5.60
N LEU A 145 18.11 -6.44 4.72
CA LEU A 145 17.76 -5.05 4.40
C LEU A 145 17.34 -4.28 5.66
N HIS A 146 16.46 -4.89 6.47
CA HIS A 146 15.99 -4.24 7.69
C HIS A 146 17.06 -4.12 8.79
N LEU A 147 18.04 -5.03 8.81
CA LEU A 147 19.21 -4.94 9.70
C LEU A 147 20.31 -4.02 9.17
N TYR A 148 20.25 -3.60 7.89
CA TYR A 148 21.31 -2.83 7.24
C TYR A 148 21.65 -1.55 8.00
N ASN A 149 20.64 -0.72 8.29
CA ASN A 149 20.87 0.54 9.00
C ASN A 149 21.30 0.32 10.47
N GLN A 150 20.85 -0.76 11.10
CA GLN A 150 21.35 -1.14 12.43
C GLN A 150 22.84 -1.53 12.40
N ARG A 151 23.29 -2.23 11.35
CA ARG A 151 24.72 -2.54 11.16
C ARG A 151 25.54 -1.28 10.94
N LEU A 152 25.04 -0.33 10.14
CA LEU A 152 25.67 1.00 9.97
C LEU A 152 25.76 1.75 11.30
N ARG A 153 24.71 1.71 12.14
CA ARG A 153 24.74 2.31 13.48
C ARG A 153 25.86 1.76 14.35
N GLN A 154 26.08 0.43 14.32
CA GLN A 154 27.16 -0.18 15.11
C GLN A 154 28.54 0.24 14.60
N LYS A 155 28.75 0.17 13.28
CA LYS A 155 30.00 0.63 12.65
C LYS A 155 30.28 2.10 13.00
N TRP A 156 29.27 2.96 12.91
CA TRP A 156 29.38 4.37 13.27
C TRP A 156 29.77 4.58 14.75
N LYS A 157 29.21 3.80 15.67
CA LYS A 157 29.59 3.85 17.11
C LYS A 157 31.04 3.38 17.34
N GLU A 158 31.47 2.33 16.66
CA GLU A 158 32.85 1.81 16.73
C GLU A 158 33.86 2.83 16.19
N GLU A 159 33.57 3.46 15.06
CA GLU A 159 34.40 4.51 14.47
C GLU A 159 34.46 5.77 15.34
N ALA A 160 33.32 6.19 15.90
CA ALA A 160 33.27 7.32 16.84
C ALA A 160 34.09 7.08 18.11
N SER A 161 34.29 5.81 18.50
CA SER A 161 35.13 5.42 19.63
C SER A 161 36.64 5.35 19.31
N THR A 162 37.02 5.47 18.03
CA THR A 162 38.42 5.35 17.57
C THR A 162 38.97 6.72 17.16
N VAL A 163 39.88 7.30 17.95
CA VAL A 163 40.53 8.59 17.63
C VAL A 163 41.50 8.40 16.45
N GLY A 164 41.23 9.05 15.30
CA GLY A 164 42.23 9.23 14.24
C GLY A 164 41.91 8.69 12.85
N ARG A 165 40.71 8.13 12.59
CA ARG A 165 40.28 7.75 11.22
C ARG A 165 39.09 8.58 10.78
N ARG A 166 39.32 9.61 9.96
CA ARG A 166 38.31 10.06 8.99
C ARG A 166 38.53 9.24 7.73
N ALA A 167 37.65 8.27 7.49
CA ALA A 167 37.62 7.60 6.19
C ALA A 167 37.08 8.61 5.17
N GLU A 168 37.97 9.12 4.30
CA GLU A 168 37.57 9.85 3.10
C GLU A 168 37.00 8.83 2.10
N GLY A 169 35.68 8.81 1.98
CA GLY A 169 34.94 7.97 1.04
C GLY A 169 33.43 8.21 1.17
N ALA A 170 32.70 8.01 0.07
CA ALA A 170 31.23 8.07 0.03
C ALA A 170 30.61 6.81 0.66
N GLU A 171 30.99 6.49 1.90
CA GLU A 171 30.41 5.35 2.61
C GLU A 171 28.95 5.63 3.00
N PRO A 172 28.07 4.61 2.97
CA PRO A 172 26.69 4.73 3.40
C PRO A 172 26.60 5.21 4.86
N GLN A 173 25.86 6.29 5.10
CA GLN A 173 25.71 6.88 6.42
C GLN A 173 24.53 6.26 7.19
N TYR A 174 24.71 6.11 8.49
CA TYR A 174 23.64 5.74 9.41
C TYR A 174 22.51 6.78 9.40
N VAL A 175 21.27 6.33 9.23
CA VAL A 175 20.07 7.17 9.28
C VAL A 175 19.44 7.07 10.68
N ALA A 176 19.48 8.16 11.44
CA ALA A 176 19.04 8.17 12.83
C ALA A 176 17.53 8.40 13.02
N LYS A 177 16.83 8.93 12.00
CA LYS A 177 15.43 9.36 12.07
C LYS A 177 14.53 8.48 11.20
N PHE A 178 13.24 8.51 11.49
CA PHE A 178 12.18 7.90 10.67
C PHE A 178 11.71 8.89 9.61
N GLY A 179 11.42 8.42 8.40
CA GLY A 179 11.04 9.25 7.27
C GLY A 179 11.82 8.94 6.00
N PHE A 180 11.80 9.85 5.05
CA PHE A 180 12.49 9.71 3.78
C PHE A 180 12.80 11.09 3.20
N HIS A 181 13.82 11.18 2.37
CA HIS A 181 14.29 12.45 1.81
C HIS A 181 13.37 13.03 0.73
N THR A 182 12.40 12.25 0.25
CA THR A 182 11.40 12.67 -0.72
C THR A 182 10.02 12.08 -0.39
N VAL A 183 8.97 12.66 -0.97
CA VAL A 183 7.61 12.11 -0.90
C VAL A 183 7.56 10.83 -1.72
N THR A 184 7.07 9.75 -1.11
CA THR A 184 6.76 8.49 -1.78
C THR A 184 5.25 8.32 -1.88
N TYR A 185 4.81 7.33 -2.65
CA TYR A 185 3.39 7.09 -2.89
C TYR A 185 3.05 5.64 -2.60
N CYS A 186 1.95 5.41 -1.90
CA CYS A 186 1.37 4.08 -1.71
C CYS A 186 0.06 4.04 -2.50
N GLY A 187 0.08 3.41 -3.68
CA GLY A 187 -0.92 3.66 -4.72
C GLY A 187 -0.84 5.12 -5.20
N PHE A 188 -1.98 5.81 -5.31
CA PHE A 188 -2.02 7.25 -5.63
C PHE A 188 -1.96 8.19 -4.41
N ILE A 189 -1.85 7.66 -3.19
CA ILE A 189 -1.84 8.48 -1.97
C ILE A 189 -0.39 8.85 -1.63
N PRO A 190 -0.05 10.16 -1.56
CA PRO A 190 1.27 10.60 -1.14
C PRO A 190 1.50 10.28 0.34
N GLN A 191 2.70 9.84 0.67
CA GLN A 191 3.15 9.58 2.03
C GLN A 191 3.97 10.76 2.53
N VAL A 192 3.53 11.34 3.65
CA VAL A 192 4.30 12.35 4.36
C VAL A 192 5.52 11.68 4.98
N ASN A 193 6.72 12.11 4.55
CA ASN A 193 7.99 11.48 4.90
C ASN A 193 8.92 12.40 5.70
N GLU A 194 8.38 13.49 6.25
CA GLU A 194 9.13 14.39 7.11
C GLU A 194 9.84 13.65 8.25
N TRP A 195 11.10 13.99 8.45
CA TRP A 195 11.96 13.29 9.41
C TRP A 195 11.49 13.47 10.85
N GLN A 196 11.36 12.37 11.58
CA GLN A 196 10.94 12.33 12.98
C GLN A 196 11.88 11.46 13.80
N ASP A 197 12.12 11.85 15.05
CA ASP A 197 12.99 11.11 15.96
C ASP A 197 12.27 9.92 16.63
N ASP A 198 10.94 9.94 16.70
CA ASP A 198 10.12 8.97 17.41
C ASP A 198 9.18 8.21 16.46
N TRP A 199 9.25 6.87 16.49
CA TRP A 199 8.47 6.02 15.60
C TRP A 199 6.97 6.03 15.90
N PRO A 200 6.51 5.85 17.16
CA PRO A 200 5.09 5.95 17.50
C PRO A 200 4.47 7.26 17.01
N THR A 201 5.15 8.39 17.18
CA THR A 201 4.73 9.71 16.70
C THR A 201 4.64 9.73 15.17
N PHE A 202 5.73 9.34 14.47
CA PHE A 202 5.77 9.28 13.01
C PHE A 202 4.63 8.43 12.45
N PHE A 203 4.45 7.23 12.99
CA PHE A 203 3.46 6.28 12.48
C PHE A 203 2.02 6.73 12.78
N THR A 204 1.77 7.30 13.96
CA THR A 204 0.43 7.80 14.32
C THR A 204 0.03 8.98 13.45
N GLN A 205 0.92 9.97 13.27
CA GLN A 205 0.62 11.21 12.54
C GLN A 205 0.72 11.02 11.02
N HIS A 206 1.87 10.53 10.54
CA HIS A 206 2.19 10.54 9.10
C HIS A 206 1.71 9.29 8.36
N ARG A 207 1.12 8.32 9.06
CA ARG A 207 0.52 7.13 8.43
C ARG A 207 -0.95 6.99 8.80
N LEU A 208 -1.29 6.77 10.07
CA LEU A 208 -2.67 6.48 10.45
C LEU A 208 -3.59 7.71 10.38
N GLN A 209 -3.20 8.83 10.99
CA GLN A 209 -4.00 10.06 10.98
C GLN A 209 -4.20 10.55 9.54
N ALA A 210 -3.15 10.58 8.71
CA ALA A 210 -3.27 10.96 7.31
C ALA A 210 -4.30 10.14 6.52
N GLN A 211 -4.38 8.82 6.76
CA GLN A 211 -5.39 7.97 6.12
C GLN A 211 -6.80 8.24 6.65
N LEU A 212 -6.93 8.53 7.95
CA LEU A 212 -8.20 8.85 8.58
C LEU A 212 -8.73 10.23 8.20
N ASP A 213 -7.86 11.21 7.95
CA ASP A 213 -8.24 12.53 7.45
C ASP A 213 -8.86 12.43 6.05
N LEU A 214 -8.31 11.55 5.19
CA LEU A 214 -8.90 11.23 3.89
C LEU A 214 -10.27 10.54 4.05
N ILE A 215 -10.39 9.58 4.96
CA ILE A 215 -11.67 8.90 5.23
C ILE A 215 -12.71 9.89 5.76
N GLU A 216 -12.31 10.79 6.66
CA GLU A 216 -13.18 11.83 7.20
C GLU A 216 -13.66 12.77 6.10
N LYS A 217 -12.75 13.22 5.23
CA LYS A 217 -13.07 14.09 4.09
C LYS A 217 -14.04 13.43 3.10
N ASP A 218 -13.80 12.17 2.74
CA ASP A 218 -14.51 11.51 1.63
C ASP A 218 -15.77 10.75 2.10
N TYR A 219 -15.80 10.29 3.35
CA TYR A 219 -16.89 9.44 3.88
C TYR A 219 -17.57 9.99 5.14
N ALA A 220 -16.96 10.93 5.86
CA ALA A 220 -17.42 11.45 7.16
C ALA A 220 -17.83 10.32 8.13
N ASP A 221 -17.02 9.25 8.20
CA ASP A 221 -17.40 8.04 8.91
C ASP A 221 -17.33 8.20 10.43
N ARG A 222 -18.51 8.34 11.05
CA ARG A 222 -18.64 8.59 12.49
C ARG A 222 -17.98 7.50 13.35
N GLU A 223 -18.14 6.23 12.97
CA GLU A 223 -17.60 5.11 13.76
C GLU A 223 -16.08 5.07 13.67
N ALA A 224 -15.50 5.35 12.49
CA ALA A 224 -14.05 5.50 12.33
C ALA A 224 -13.50 6.60 13.25
N ARG A 225 -14.16 7.76 13.28
CA ARG A 225 -13.77 8.90 14.13
C ARG A 225 -13.81 8.55 15.63
N GLU A 226 -14.89 7.93 16.08
CA GLU A 226 -15.08 7.53 17.48
C GLU A 226 -14.10 6.44 17.92
N LEU A 227 -13.77 5.48 17.05
CA LEU A 227 -12.77 4.46 17.35
C LEU A 227 -11.35 5.04 17.33
N TRP A 228 -11.09 6.00 16.43
CA TRP A 228 -9.77 6.61 16.31
C TRP A 228 -9.41 7.48 17.52
N SER A 229 -10.35 8.27 18.04
CA SER A 229 -10.12 9.08 19.25
C SER A 229 -9.69 8.24 20.45
N GLN A 230 -10.23 7.02 20.58
CA GLN A 230 -9.87 6.06 21.62
C GLN A 230 -8.57 5.32 21.32
N LEU A 231 -8.32 4.99 20.04
CA LEU A 231 -7.16 4.18 19.66
C LEU A 231 -5.86 4.99 19.70
N GLN A 232 -5.86 6.22 19.19
CA GLN A 232 -4.65 7.03 19.04
C GLN A 232 -3.89 7.23 20.36
N VAL A 233 -4.63 7.38 21.47
CA VAL A 233 -4.03 7.56 22.81
C VAL A 233 -3.40 6.29 23.39
N LYS A 234 -3.78 5.11 22.87
CA LYS A 234 -3.23 3.80 23.27
C LYS A 234 -2.06 3.33 22.42
N ILE A 235 -1.82 3.98 21.26
CA ILE A 235 -0.75 3.56 20.34
C ILE A 235 0.64 3.60 21.00
N PRO A 236 1.03 4.65 21.76
CA PRO A 236 2.34 4.69 22.40
C PRO A 236 2.64 3.47 23.29
N ASP A 237 1.63 2.97 24.01
CA ASP A 237 1.77 1.82 24.91
C ASP A 237 2.16 0.52 24.17
N LEU A 238 1.80 0.39 22.88
CA LEU A 238 2.16 -0.77 22.05
C LEU A 238 3.66 -0.86 21.74
N PHE A 239 4.39 0.24 21.95
CA PHE A 239 5.82 0.39 21.67
C PHE A 239 6.64 0.61 22.95
N CYS A 240 6.02 0.65 24.12
CA CYS A 240 6.72 0.89 25.39
C CYS A 240 7.80 -0.18 25.64
N GLY A 241 9.01 0.26 25.96
CA GLY A 241 10.16 -0.61 26.21
C GLY A 241 10.83 -1.18 24.97
N LEU A 242 10.43 -0.78 23.76
CA LEU A 242 11.11 -1.16 22.52
C LEU A 242 12.09 -0.07 22.07
N GLU A 243 13.32 -0.45 21.80
CA GLU A 243 14.23 0.37 21.01
C GLU A 243 14.00 0.07 19.53
N ILE A 244 13.49 1.06 18.79
CA ILE A 244 13.22 0.93 17.35
C ILE A 244 14.33 1.64 16.59
N VAL A 245 15.09 0.87 15.81
CA VAL A 245 16.07 1.44 14.87
C VAL A 245 15.38 1.61 13.51
N PRO A 246 15.48 2.78 12.85
CA PRO A 246 14.90 2.97 11.53
C PRO A 246 15.49 1.96 10.53
N ALA A 247 14.63 1.16 9.91
CA ALA A 247 14.96 0.21 8.87
C ALA A 247 14.49 0.77 7.52
N LEU A 248 15.29 0.64 6.47
CA LEU A 248 14.83 0.96 5.11
C LEU A 248 13.78 -0.07 4.70
N LEU A 249 12.56 0.38 4.44
CA LEU A 249 11.43 -0.47 4.05
C LEU A 249 11.19 -0.38 2.54
N HIS A 250 10.66 -1.44 1.95
CA HIS A 250 10.01 -1.39 0.64
C HIS A 250 8.75 -0.53 0.70
N GLY A 251 7.97 -0.65 1.78
CA GLY A 251 6.80 0.19 2.09
C GLY A 251 5.48 -0.29 1.51
N ASP A 252 5.52 -1.22 0.54
CA ASP A 252 4.36 -1.87 -0.08
C ASP A 252 4.66 -3.32 -0.52
N LEU A 253 5.27 -4.12 0.36
CA LEU A 253 5.80 -5.45 0.01
C LEU A 253 4.74 -6.58 0.05
N TRP A 254 3.81 -6.57 -0.91
CA TRP A 254 2.81 -7.62 -1.08
C TRP A 254 3.11 -8.54 -2.28
N SER A 255 2.31 -9.59 -2.46
CA SER A 255 2.47 -10.60 -3.54
C SER A 255 2.46 -10.02 -4.95
N GLY A 256 1.84 -8.86 -5.16
CA GLY A 256 1.83 -8.16 -6.44
C GLY A 256 3.12 -7.38 -6.76
N ASN A 257 3.98 -7.13 -5.77
CA ASN A 257 5.19 -6.29 -5.86
C ASN A 257 6.48 -7.11 -5.71
N VAL A 258 6.37 -8.44 -5.88
CA VAL A 258 7.50 -9.36 -5.81
C VAL A 258 7.44 -10.36 -6.96
N ALA A 259 8.62 -10.68 -7.48
CA ALA A 259 8.80 -11.69 -8.50
C ALA A 259 10.12 -12.43 -8.26
N GLU A 260 10.45 -13.36 -9.14
CA GLU A 260 11.76 -14.01 -9.18
C GLU A 260 12.22 -14.20 -10.62
N ASP A 261 13.52 -14.37 -10.80
CA ASP A 261 14.10 -14.97 -12.00
C ASP A 261 15.14 -16.02 -11.60
N ASP A 262 15.98 -16.44 -12.54
CA ASP A 262 16.98 -17.49 -12.29
C ASP A 262 18.08 -17.06 -11.31
N THR A 263 18.25 -15.76 -11.07
CA THR A 263 19.27 -15.22 -10.17
C THR A 263 18.77 -15.01 -8.75
N GLY A 264 17.48 -14.73 -8.55
CA GLY A 264 16.97 -14.32 -7.25
C GLY A 264 15.54 -13.81 -7.22
N PRO A 265 15.01 -13.54 -6.01
CA PRO A 265 13.85 -12.68 -5.81
C PRO A 265 14.11 -11.26 -6.31
N ILE A 266 13.05 -10.60 -6.74
CA ILE A 266 13.04 -9.23 -7.23
C ILE A 266 11.88 -8.50 -6.57
N VAL A 267 12.13 -7.29 -6.06
CA VAL A 267 11.11 -6.38 -5.52
C VAL A 267 10.94 -5.19 -6.46
N TYR A 268 9.73 -4.67 -6.60
CA TYR A 268 9.40 -3.55 -7.49
C TYR A 268 8.17 -2.79 -6.99
N ASP A 269 7.92 -1.61 -7.57
CA ASP A 269 6.89 -0.66 -7.14
C ASP A 269 7.00 -0.26 -5.65
N PRO A 270 8.17 0.18 -5.16
CA PRO A 270 8.36 0.53 -3.76
C PRO A 270 7.77 1.90 -3.38
N ALA A 271 7.37 1.99 -2.11
CA ALA A 271 6.94 3.21 -1.42
C ALA A 271 7.87 3.46 -0.20
N SER A 272 9.17 3.56 -0.46
CA SER A 272 10.19 3.41 0.59
C SER A 272 10.24 4.54 1.61
N PHE A 273 10.52 4.17 2.85
CA PHE A 273 10.88 5.09 3.92
C PHE A 273 11.65 4.34 5.01
N TYR A 274 12.32 5.08 5.91
CA TYR A 274 12.91 4.53 7.12
C TYR A 274 11.84 4.42 8.21
N GLY A 275 11.54 3.20 8.63
CA GLY A 275 10.47 2.90 9.58
C GLY A 275 10.78 1.72 10.51
N HIS A 276 9.81 1.31 11.31
CA HIS A 276 9.94 0.06 12.07
C HIS A 276 9.82 -1.15 11.14
N SER A 277 10.78 -2.08 11.20
CA SER A 277 10.84 -3.26 10.33
C SER A 277 9.60 -4.17 10.39
N GLU A 278 8.90 -4.21 11.53
CA GLU A 278 7.65 -4.96 11.67
C GLU A 278 6.50 -4.43 10.76
N PHE A 279 6.56 -3.17 10.30
CA PHE A 279 5.57 -2.58 9.40
C PHE A 279 5.43 -3.37 8.10
N GLU A 280 6.55 -3.74 7.49
CA GLU A 280 6.62 -4.44 6.21
C GLU A 280 5.90 -5.81 6.25
N LEU A 281 5.97 -6.48 7.40
CA LEU A 281 5.40 -7.83 7.57
C LEU A 281 3.87 -7.84 7.55
N ALA A 282 3.23 -6.70 7.83
CA ALA A 282 1.78 -6.61 7.85
C ALA A 282 1.18 -6.85 6.47
N ILE A 283 1.63 -6.10 5.48
CA ILE A 283 1.11 -6.23 4.12
C ILE A 283 1.55 -7.54 3.46
N ALA A 284 2.75 -8.05 3.82
CA ALA A 284 3.23 -9.36 3.38
C ALA A 284 2.35 -10.54 3.84
N LEU A 285 1.53 -10.37 4.88
CA LEU A 285 0.54 -11.37 5.34
C LEU A 285 -0.86 -11.16 4.72
N MET A 286 -1.08 -10.04 4.04
CA MET A 286 -2.37 -9.67 3.47
C MET A 286 -2.45 -10.04 1.99
N PHE A 287 -3.68 -10.04 1.44
CA PHE A 287 -3.94 -10.15 0.00
C PHE A 287 -3.26 -11.36 -0.69
N GLY A 288 -3.45 -12.54 -0.11
CA GLY A 288 -2.86 -13.79 -0.58
C GLY A 288 -1.61 -14.20 0.20
N GLY A 289 -0.89 -13.23 0.77
CA GLY A 289 0.22 -13.43 1.70
C GLY A 289 1.44 -14.17 1.12
N PHE A 290 2.57 -14.06 1.80
CA PHE A 290 3.75 -14.85 1.50
C PHE A 290 3.69 -16.24 2.15
N PRO A 291 4.36 -17.26 1.58
CA PRO A 291 4.41 -18.58 2.19
C PRO A 291 5.20 -18.55 3.50
N ARG A 292 4.93 -19.52 4.38
CA ARG A 292 5.60 -19.65 5.70
C ARG A 292 7.13 -19.64 5.62
N SER A 293 7.71 -20.12 4.52
CA SER A 293 9.16 -20.12 4.30
C SER A 293 9.77 -18.71 4.34
N PHE A 294 9.07 -17.70 3.80
CA PHE A 294 9.49 -16.28 3.90
C PHE A 294 9.62 -15.85 5.37
N PHE A 295 8.55 -16.01 6.16
CA PHE A 295 8.53 -15.57 7.55
C PHE A 295 9.50 -16.37 8.44
N THR A 296 9.67 -17.66 8.14
CA THR A 296 10.63 -18.51 8.86
C THR A 296 12.06 -18.03 8.63
N ALA A 297 12.42 -17.70 7.39
CA ALA A 297 13.73 -17.15 7.05
C ALA A 297 13.93 -15.77 7.69
N TYR A 298 12.95 -14.87 7.53
CA TYR A 298 13.00 -13.53 8.12
C TYR A 298 13.20 -13.56 9.65
N HIS A 299 12.38 -14.33 10.37
CA HIS A 299 12.42 -14.36 11.83
C HIS A 299 13.60 -15.14 12.43
N ARG A 300 14.35 -15.89 11.62
CA ARG A 300 15.64 -16.43 12.07
C ARG A 300 16.66 -15.33 12.34
N LYS A 301 16.59 -14.21 11.59
CA LYS A 301 17.49 -13.06 11.74
C LYS A 301 16.90 -11.97 12.62
N ILE A 302 15.59 -11.75 12.55
CA ILE A 302 14.87 -10.75 13.35
C ILE A 302 13.77 -11.46 14.16
N PRO A 303 14.08 -11.95 15.37
CA PRO A 303 13.10 -12.57 16.25
C PRO A 303 11.94 -11.61 16.57
N LYS A 304 10.74 -12.16 16.77
CA LYS A 304 9.57 -11.36 17.16
C LYS A 304 9.81 -10.75 18.55
N ALA A 305 9.72 -9.43 18.65
CA ALA A 305 9.77 -8.74 19.93
C ALA A 305 8.47 -8.98 20.74
N PRO A 306 8.50 -8.87 22.08
CA PRO A 306 7.29 -8.89 22.89
C PRO A 306 6.25 -7.88 22.36
N GLY A 307 4.97 -8.30 22.30
CA GLY A 307 3.88 -7.48 21.75
C GLY A 307 3.78 -7.46 20.22
N PHE A 308 4.62 -8.20 19.50
CA PHE A 308 4.65 -8.26 18.02
C PHE A 308 3.26 -8.43 17.40
N ASP A 309 2.47 -9.39 17.86
CA ASP A 309 1.18 -9.69 17.21
C ASP A 309 0.18 -8.53 17.32
N ARG A 310 0.21 -7.72 18.40
CA ARG A 310 -0.63 -6.51 18.51
C ARG A 310 -0.12 -5.39 17.60
N ARG A 311 1.19 -5.19 17.49
CA ARG A 311 1.77 -4.21 16.55
C ARG A 311 1.54 -4.60 15.10
N LEU A 312 1.64 -5.88 14.77
CA LEU A 312 1.30 -6.41 13.45
C LEU A 312 -0.15 -6.07 13.08
N LEU A 313 -1.09 -6.23 14.00
CA LEU A 313 -2.49 -5.85 13.81
C LEU A 313 -2.66 -4.34 13.57
N LEU A 314 -1.88 -3.51 14.29
CA LEU A 314 -1.84 -2.05 14.08
C LEU A 314 -1.29 -1.69 12.69
N TYR A 315 -0.28 -2.39 12.20
CA TYR A 315 0.25 -2.20 10.86
C TYR A 315 -0.70 -2.70 9.76
N GLN A 316 -1.46 -3.76 10.03
CA GLN A 316 -2.54 -4.19 9.13
C GLN A 316 -3.67 -3.14 9.05
N LEU A 317 -3.96 -2.43 10.16
CA LEU A 317 -4.92 -1.33 10.15
C LEU A 317 -4.53 -0.27 9.12
N PHE A 318 -3.26 0.16 9.08
CA PHE A 318 -2.80 1.12 8.06
C PHE A 318 -3.15 0.64 6.64
N ASN A 319 -2.87 -0.62 6.33
CA ASN A 319 -3.12 -1.19 5.01
C ASN A 319 -4.62 -1.27 4.68
N TYR A 320 -5.47 -1.61 5.66
CA TYR A 320 -6.93 -1.59 5.47
C TYR A 320 -7.48 -0.18 5.26
N LEU A 321 -6.99 0.83 6.00
CA LEU A 321 -7.38 2.22 5.81
C LEU A 321 -6.93 2.74 4.44
N ASN A 322 -5.70 2.42 4.01
CA ASN A 322 -5.21 2.72 2.68
C ASN A 322 -6.10 2.10 1.60
N HIS A 323 -6.46 0.82 1.74
CA HIS A 323 -7.36 0.15 0.80
C HIS A 323 -8.78 0.72 0.81
N TRP A 324 -9.27 1.23 1.95
CA TRP A 324 -10.55 1.95 2.00
C TRP A 324 -10.48 3.22 1.16
N ASN A 325 -9.44 4.04 1.33
CA ASN A 325 -9.28 5.25 0.53
C ASN A 325 -9.08 4.97 -0.97
N HIS A 326 -8.46 3.85 -1.33
CA HIS A 326 -8.26 3.48 -2.75
C HIS A 326 -9.49 2.82 -3.39
N PHE A 327 -10.15 1.90 -2.69
CA PHE A 327 -11.08 0.95 -3.29
C PHE A 327 -12.51 1.07 -2.78
N GLY A 328 -12.73 1.83 -1.71
CA GLY A 328 -14.07 2.15 -1.24
C GLY A 328 -14.51 1.34 0.00
N ARG A 329 -15.82 1.36 0.21
CA ARG A 329 -16.47 0.98 1.47
C ARG A 329 -16.34 -0.51 1.81
N GLU A 330 -15.93 -1.35 0.88
CA GLU A 330 -15.64 -2.77 1.07
C GLU A 330 -14.58 -2.98 2.16
N TYR A 331 -13.64 -2.04 2.29
CA TYR A 331 -12.58 -2.08 3.30
C TYR A 331 -12.93 -1.36 4.61
N ARG A 332 -14.12 -0.75 4.71
CA ARG A 332 -14.63 -0.16 5.95
C ARG A 332 -14.71 -1.19 7.07
N SER A 333 -15.42 -2.29 6.81
CA SER A 333 -15.67 -3.34 7.80
C SER A 333 -14.38 -3.93 8.39
N PRO A 334 -13.38 -4.37 7.59
CA PRO A 334 -12.12 -4.85 8.12
C PRO A 334 -11.31 -3.76 8.85
N SER A 335 -11.35 -2.50 8.42
CA SER A 335 -10.70 -1.39 9.12
C SER A 335 -11.26 -1.21 10.54
N LEU A 336 -12.58 -1.03 10.65
CA LEU A 336 -13.24 -0.81 11.95
C LEU A 336 -13.17 -2.05 12.85
N GLY A 337 -13.27 -3.25 12.25
CA GLY A 337 -13.06 -4.51 12.96
C GLY A 337 -11.66 -4.61 13.56
N THR A 338 -10.65 -4.13 12.84
CA THR A 338 -9.26 -4.09 13.33
C THR A 338 -9.09 -3.07 14.46
N MET A 339 -9.65 -1.87 14.32
CA MET A 339 -9.65 -0.86 15.39
C MET A 339 -10.30 -1.38 16.68
N ARG A 340 -11.46 -2.05 16.57
CA ARG A 340 -12.12 -2.68 17.74
C ARG A 340 -11.26 -3.74 18.40
N LYS A 341 -10.53 -4.55 17.64
CA LYS A 341 -9.62 -5.57 18.19
C LYS A 341 -8.44 -4.93 18.93
N LEU A 342 -7.93 -3.79 18.45
CA LEU A 342 -6.85 -3.05 19.11
C LEU A 342 -7.30 -2.32 20.39
N LEU A 343 -8.59 -2.02 20.53
CA LEU A 343 -9.14 -1.39 21.73
C LEU A 343 -9.43 -2.36 22.88
N LYS A 344 -9.62 -3.64 22.57
CA LYS A 344 -9.68 -4.74 23.54
C LYS A 344 -8.29 -5.05 24.06
#